data_AF-A0A0L0M750-F1
#
_entry.id   AF-A0A0L0M750-F1
#
_cell.length_a   1.000
_cell.length_b   1.000
_cell.length_c   1.000
_cell.angle_alpha   90.00
_cell.angle_beta   90.00
_cell.angle_gamma   90.00
#
_symmetry.space_group_name_H-M   'P 1'
#
loop_
_entity.id
_entity.type
_entity.pdbx_description
1 polymer ?
#
loop_
_entity_poly.entity_id
_entity_poly.type
_entity_poly.pdbx_seq_one_letter_code
_entity_poly.pdbx_strand_id
1 'polypeptide(L)'
;MGSILEMLIVLVGAALLTVQGIKEDIAAKRQNMLQIEGQNIASINAALGSYITTNFGALIPPGFSQTTATAITAPTLAQLSAQANNKVAFRPGPFWGGTYQVAMSIVPDNCSTSAGNCHIATQIYPSAPLMKAGTADIAGAGILTAAGGAQFGYSTNRAPGIITGNQGQWTFPNPVGNRAGTILAINGFGSDGTSPYYRRDGALPLTGTMNANNQDIQNAGNVSAKTLKLQAGNSLQISNGAIYYGDTVNAAVRTNGTLYIQNEQATGAAPINAGDITSNDTVSGNAVNANVANINASAGNCGWNGVTIRNNTMYVCNKHGNWVGVSALVSNQTADSQYSGWYNGCGVTPPACGPGGTAWYRITPQNMAIVFQTITPRWQEQGSAWVGMEVNGSCRSTTF
;
A
#
# COMPACT_ATOMS: atom_id res chain seq x y z
N MET A 1 62.02 -49.09 25.01
CA MET A 1 61.34 -50.17 24.28
C MET A 1 59.87 -50.04 24.55
N GLY A 2 59.11 -49.45 23.62
CA GLY A 2 57.65 -49.34 23.76
C GLY A 2 57.06 -50.74 23.90
N SER A 3 56.25 -50.94 24.93
CA SER A 3 55.64 -52.25 25.21
C SER A 3 54.79 -52.67 24.02
N ILE A 4 54.75 -53.97 23.72
CA ILE A 4 53.83 -54.57 22.73
C ILE A 4 52.39 -54.05 22.93
N LEU A 5 52.02 -53.74 24.19
CA LEU A 5 50.73 -53.16 24.55
C LEU A 5 50.46 -51.78 23.92
N GLU A 6 51.45 -50.88 23.88
CA GLU A 6 51.29 -49.54 23.28
C GLU A 6 51.15 -49.62 21.75
N MET A 7 51.91 -50.53 21.12
CA MET A 7 51.81 -50.75 19.68
C MET A 7 50.43 -51.29 19.28
N LEU A 8 49.83 -52.14 20.14
CA LEU A 8 48.50 -52.72 19.93
C LEU A 8 47.38 -51.66 20.07
N ILE A 9 47.48 -50.76 21.04
CA ILE A 9 46.51 -49.66 21.24
C ILE A 9 46.56 -48.67 20.06
N VAL A 10 47.75 -48.32 19.57
CA VAL A 10 47.91 -47.43 18.41
C VAL A 10 47.32 -48.06 17.15
N LEU A 11 47.52 -49.36 16.93
CA LEU A 11 46.99 -50.07 15.77
C LEU A 11 45.45 -50.15 15.77
N VAL A 12 44.85 -50.42 16.94
CA VAL A 12 43.39 -50.43 17.09
C VAL A 12 42.80 -49.03 16.94
N GLY A 13 43.45 -48.01 17.51
CA GLY A 13 43.04 -46.61 17.35
C GLY A 13 43.07 -46.15 15.88
N ALA A 14 44.14 -46.46 15.15
CA ALA A 14 44.27 -46.14 13.73
C ALA A 14 43.25 -46.91 12.86
N ALA A 15 42.97 -48.19 13.18
CA ALA A 15 41.95 -48.97 12.49
C ALA A 15 40.53 -48.40 12.71
N LEU A 16 40.21 -47.96 13.93
CA LEU A 16 38.90 -47.36 14.22
C LEU A 16 38.71 -46.01 13.52
N LEU A 17 39.75 -45.17 13.51
CA LEU A 17 39.71 -43.86 12.83
C LEU A 17 39.63 -44.00 11.31
N THR A 18 40.36 -44.96 10.72
CA THR A 18 40.26 -45.24 9.27
C THR A 18 38.88 -45.79 8.89
N VAL A 19 38.29 -46.67 9.70
CA VAL A 19 36.91 -47.15 9.49
C VAL A 19 35.89 -46.01 9.61
N GLN A 20 36.06 -45.08 10.55
CA GLN A 20 35.21 -43.90 10.67
C GLN A 20 35.35 -42.98 9.44
N GLY A 21 36.58 -42.68 9.01
CA GLY A 21 36.84 -41.87 7.81
C GLY A 21 36.25 -42.49 6.53
N ILE A 22 36.36 -43.81 6.36
CA ILE A 22 35.73 -44.52 5.22
C ILE A 22 34.20 -44.44 5.29
N LYS A 23 33.61 -44.55 6.48
CA LYS A 23 32.14 -44.44 6.65
C LYS A 23 31.64 -43.04 6.30
N GLU A 24 32.37 -41.99 6.70
CA GLU A 24 32.03 -40.61 6.38
C GLU A 24 32.18 -40.30 4.89
N ASP A 25 33.26 -40.77 4.25
CA ASP A 25 33.46 -40.61 2.80
C ASP A 25 32.38 -41.34 1.98
N ILE A 26 32.01 -42.57 2.38
CA ILE A 26 30.91 -43.30 1.75
C ILE A 26 29.58 -42.56 1.93
N ALA A 27 29.33 -41.98 3.10
CA ALA A 27 28.12 -41.19 3.35
C ALA A 27 28.07 -39.94 2.47
N ALA A 28 29.18 -39.19 2.37
CA ALA A 28 29.29 -38.00 1.53
C ALA A 28 29.11 -38.33 0.04
N LYS A 29 29.77 -39.39 -0.46
CA LYS A 29 29.60 -39.86 -1.85
C LYS A 29 28.16 -40.28 -2.13
N ARG A 30 27.50 -40.97 -1.20
CA ARG A 30 26.08 -41.34 -1.36
C ARG A 30 25.18 -40.10 -1.40
N GLN A 31 25.41 -39.10 -0.54
CA GLN A 31 24.66 -37.85 -0.59
C GLN A 31 24.83 -37.13 -1.93
N ASN A 32 26.07 -37.07 -2.45
CA ASN A 32 26.35 -36.48 -3.76
C ASN A 32 25.62 -37.24 -4.88
N MET A 33 25.67 -38.58 -4.89
CA MET A 33 24.90 -39.37 -5.86
C MET A 33 23.39 -39.12 -5.77
N LEU A 34 22.83 -38.98 -4.57
CA LEU A 34 21.41 -38.66 -4.38
C LEU A 34 21.06 -37.26 -4.93
N GLN A 35 21.93 -36.28 -4.75
CA GLN A 35 21.74 -34.94 -5.30
C GLN A 35 21.81 -34.95 -6.83
N ILE A 36 22.83 -35.59 -7.41
CA ILE A 36 22.98 -35.75 -8.87
C ILE A 36 21.75 -36.44 -9.46
N GLU A 37 21.26 -37.47 -8.79
CA GLU A 37 20.08 -38.21 -9.21
C GLU A 37 18.80 -37.36 -9.15
N GLY A 38 18.65 -36.52 -8.12
CA GLY A 38 17.57 -35.54 -8.05
C GLY A 38 17.62 -34.54 -9.22
N GLN A 39 18.81 -34.04 -9.56
CA GLN A 39 19.03 -33.19 -10.73
C GLN A 39 18.76 -33.91 -12.06
N ASN A 40 19.12 -35.20 -12.15
CA ASN A 40 18.85 -36.01 -13.33
C ASN A 40 17.34 -36.14 -13.58
N ILE A 41 16.56 -36.48 -12.55
CA ILE A 41 15.10 -36.55 -12.66
C ILE A 41 14.52 -35.16 -12.97
N ALA A 42 15.08 -34.08 -12.42
CA ALA A 42 14.62 -32.72 -12.71
C ALA A 42 14.86 -32.36 -14.19
N SER A 43 15.99 -32.78 -14.76
CA SER A 43 16.29 -32.63 -16.20
C SER A 43 15.29 -33.39 -17.07
N ILE A 44 14.94 -34.63 -16.71
CA ILE A 44 13.89 -35.40 -17.41
C ILE A 44 12.54 -34.69 -17.31
N ASN A 45 12.18 -34.18 -16.12
CA ASN A 45 10.93 -33.46 -15.88
C ASN A 45 10.85 -32.16 -16.72
N ALA A 46 11.97 -31.44 -16.87
CA ALA A 46 12.06 -30.27 -17.74
C ALA A 46 11.92 -30.62 -19.24
N ALA A 47 12.51 -31.75 -19.67
CA ALA A 47 12.34 -32.25 -21.02
C ALA A 47 10.88 -32.64 -21.31
N LEU A 48 10.19 -33.22 -20.33
CA LEU A 48 8.76 -33.54 -20.43
C LEU A 48 7.89 -32.28 -20.59
N GLY A 49 8.22 -31.19 -19.89
CA GLY A 49 7.58 -29.90 -20.13
C GLY A 49 7.81 -29.35 -21.53
N SER A 50 9.03 -29.48 -22.06
CA SER A 50 9.35 -29.06 -23.43
C SER A 50 8.58 -29.88 -24.48
N TYR A 51 8.46 -31.20 -24.25
CA TYR A 51 7.66 -32.09 -25.07
C TYR A 51 6.18 -31.67 -25.08
N ILE A 52 5.59 -31.39 -23.91
CA ILE A 52 4.20 -30.96 -23.81
C ILE A 52 3.97 -29.66 -24.57
N THR A 53 4.80 -28.64 -24.33
CA THR A 53 4.68 -27.36 -25.01
C THR A 53 4.77 -27.50 -26.54
N THR A 54 5.66 -28.36 -27.02
CA THR A 54 5.85 -28.59 -28.47
C THR A 54 4.68 -29.36 -29.10
N ASN A 55 4.14 -30.34 -28.37
CA ASN A 55 3.13 -31.26 -28.90
C ASN A 55 1.71 -30.93 -28.40
N PHE A 56 1.50 -29.79 -27.72
CA PHE A 56 0.25 -29.49 -27.02
C PHE A 56 -0.98 -29.57 -27.92
N GLY A 57 -0.94 -28.95 -29.10
CA GLY A 57 -2.05 -28.97 -30.05
C GLY A 57 -2.34 -30.36 -30.64
N ALA A 58 -1.39 -31.29 -30.58
CA ALA A 58 -1.60 -32.70 -30.97
C ALA A 58 -2.15 -33.53 -29.80
N LEU A 59 -1.69 -33.24 -28.56
CA LEU A 59 -2.14 -33.92 -27.34
C LEU A 59 -3.55 -33.48 -26.92
N ILE A 60 -3.90 -32.21 -27.15
CA ILE A 60 -5.22 -31.62 -26.91
C ILE A 60 -5.70 -30.93 -28.19
N PRO A 61 -6.31 -31.68 -29.13
CA PRO A 61 -6.72 -31.13 -30.42
C PRO A 61 -7.89 -30.15 -30.29
N PRO A 62 -8.09 -29.25 -31.28
CA PRO A 62 -9.23 -28.34 -31.29
C PRO A 62 -10.57 -29.09 -31.17
N GLY A 63 -11.43 -28.63 -30.25
CA GLY A 63 -12.71 -29.27 -29.97
C GLY A 63 -12.65 -30.39 -28.92
N PHE A 64 -11.49 -30.66 -28.34
CA PHE A 64 -11.36 -31.65 -27.26
C PHE A 64 -12.18 -31.24 -26.04
N SER A 65 -12.89 -32.22 -25.48
CA SER A 65 -13.57 -32.12 -24.19
C SER A 65 -13.63 -33.49 -23.53
N GLN A 66 -13.51 -33.50 -22.20
CA GLN A 66 -13.63 -34.70 -21.38
C GLN A 66 -14.47 -34.41 -20.14
N THR A 67 -15.18 -35.41 -19.63
CA THR A 67 -15.87 -35.33 -18.33
C THR A 67 -14.97 -35.76 -17.18
N THR A 68 -14.06 -36.69 -17.43
CA THR A 68 -13.15 -37.26 -16.44
C THR A 68 -11.72 -37.19 -16.95
N ALA A 69 -10.77 -36.94 -16.04
CA ALA A 69 -9.35 -36.92 -16.31
C ALA A 69 -8.92 -38.21 -17.01
N THR A 70 -8.37 -38.07 -18.21
CA THR A 70 -8.04 -39.20 -19.07
C THR A 70 -6.53 -39.34 -19.16
N ALA A 71 -6.02 -40.55 -18.91
CA ALA A 71 -4.61 -40.88 -19.11
C ALA A 71 -4.28 -40.86 -20.60
N ILE A 72 -3.14 -40.27 -20.95
CA ILE A 72 -2.64 -40.20 -22.32
C ILE A 72 -1.29 -40.90 -22.41
N THR A 73 -0.93 -41.35 -23.61
CA THR A 73 0.32 -42.07 -23.84
C THR A 73 1.51 -41.16 -23.51
N ALA A 74 2.32 -41.56 -22.54
CA ALA A 74 3.53 -40.85 -22.17
C ALA A 74 4.64 -41.08 -23.22
N PRO A 75 5.49 -40.07 -23.49
CA PRO A 75 6.65 -40.22 -24.34
C PRO A 75 7.70 -41.12 -23.67
N THR A 76 8.49 -41.79 -24.50
CA THR A 76 9.66 -42.52 -24.07
C THR A 76 10.78 -41.56 -23.66
N LEU A 77 11.70 -42.01 -22.79
CA LEU A 77 12.89 -41.23 -22.43
C LEU A 77 13.74 -40.86 -23.67
N ALA A 78 13.75 -41.71 -24.70
CA ALA A 78 14.44 -41.41 -25.96
C ALA A 78 13.78 -40.25 -26.73
N GLN A 79 12.43 -40.23 -26.78
CA GLN A 79 11.69 -39.11 -27.37
C GLN A 79 11.91 -37.80 -26.59
N LEU A 80 11.92 -37.88 -25.25
CA LEU A 80 12.22 -36.74 -24.40
C LEU A 80 13.64 -36.22 -24.64
N SER A 81 14.63 -37.11 -24.72
CA SER A 81 16.03 -36.74 -24.98
C SER A 81 16.20 -36.06 -26.34
N ALA A 82 15.51 -36.55 -27.37
CA ALA A 82 15.56 -35.99 -28.72
C ALA A 82 14.94 -34.58 -28.82
N GLN A 83 13.91 -34.30 -28.03
CA GLN A 83 13.19 -33.01 -28.03
C GLN A 83 13.64 -32.06 -26.91
N ALA A 84 14.47 -32.51 -25.98
CA ALA A 84 15.02 -31.65 -24.94
C ALA A 84 15.97 -30.61 -25.54
N ASN A 85 15.86 -29.36 -25.09
CA ASN A 85 16.74 -28.26 -25.55
C ASN A 85 18.23 -28.56 -25.31
N ASN A 86 18.56 -29.37 -24.31
CA ASN A 86 19.94 -29.74 -23.96
C ASN A 86 20.43 -31.04 -24.63
N LYS A 87 19.55 -31.77 -25.35
CA LYS A 87 19.84 -33.06 -26.02
C LYS A 87 20.63 -34.06 -25.16
N VAL A 88 20.38 -34.10 -23.85
CA VAL A 88 21.08 -35.00 -22.93
C VAL A 88 20.50 -36.40 -23.02
N ALA A 89 21.36 -37.41 -23.09
CA ALA A 89 20.94 -38.81 -23.01
C ALA A 89 20.53 -39.15 -21.57
N PHE A 90 19.28 -39.59 -21.39
CA PHE A 90 18.78 -39.99 -20.07
C PHE A 90 19.10 -41.44 -19.78
N ARG A 91 19.50 -41.71 -18.53
CA ARG A 91 19.61 -43.09 -18.04
C ARG A 91 18.21 -43.73 -17.95
N PRO A 92 18.08 -45.05 -18.19
CA PRO A 92 16.78 -45.73 -18.18
C PRO A 92 16.15 -45.87 -16.79
N GLY A 93 16.93 -45.66 -15.73
CA GLY A 93 16.48 -45.76 -14.35
C GLY A 93 17.49 -45.18 -13.36
N PRO A 94 17.11 -45.12 -12.07
CA PRO A 94 17.94 -44.53 -11.03
C PRO A 94 19.10 -45.43 -10.63
N PHE A 95 20.11 -44.87 -9.97
CA PHE A 95 21.31 -45.62 -9.56
C PHE A 95 21.03 -46.77 -8.56
N TRP A 96 19.89 -46.77 -7.87
CA TRP A 96 19.51 -47.82 -6.91
C TRP A 96 18.68 -48.95 -7.54
N GLY A 97 18.43 -48.91 -8.85
CA GLY A 97 17.70 -49.94 -9.59
C GLY A 97 16.23 -49.60 -9.86
N GLY A 98 15.64 -50.34 -10.81
CA GLY A 98 14.33 -50.04 -11.38
C GLY A 98 14.41 -49.23 -12.68
N THR A 99 13.28 -48.73 -13.14
CA THR A 99 13.15 -47.88 -14.34
C THR A 99 12.39 -46.61 -14.01
N TYR A 100 12.61 -45.53 -14.77
CA TYR A 100 11.72 -44.37 -14.67
C TYR A 100 10.41 -44.67 -15.37
N GLN A 101 9.32 -44.36 -14.69
CA GLN A 101 7.98 -44.41 -15.23
C GLN A 101 7.51 -42.97 -15.44
N VAL A 102 6.95 -42.69 -16.61
CA VAL A 102 6.33 -41.42 -16.93
C VAL A 102 4.85 -41.67 -17.14
N ALA A 103 4.01 -40.92 -16.44
CA ALA A 103 2.56 -40.93 -16.64
C ALA A 103 2.09 -39.53 -17.01
N MET A 104 1.12 -39.46 -17.91
CA MET A 104 0.51 -38.23 -18.37
C MET A 104 -1.00 -38.36 -18.37
N SER A 105 -1.69 -37.27 -18.05
CA SER A 105 -3.16 -37.22 -18.11
C SER A 105 -3.62 -35.82 -18.43
N ILE A 106 -4.71 -35.71 -19.17
CA ILE A 106 -5.40 -34.43 -19.37
C ILE A 106 -6.27 -34.17 -18.14
N VAL A 107 -6.17 -32.97 -17.57
CA VAL A 107 -6.86 -32.52 -16.35
C VAL A 107 -7.42 -31.11 -16.55
N PRO A 108 -8.38 -30.65 -15.73
CA PRO A 108 -9.14 -31.40 -14.73
C PRO A 108 -10.26 -32.25 -15.36
N ASP A 109 -11.07 -32.89 -14.51
CA ASP A 109 -12.40 -33.33 -14.90
C ASP A 109 -13.19 -32.15 -15.52
N ASN A 110 -14.07 -32.44 -16.48
CA ASN A 110 -14.86 -31.43 -17.19
C ASN A 110 -14.01 -30.36 -17.91
N CYS A 111 -12.85 -30.73 -18.46
CA CYS A 111 -12.07 -29.81 -19.28
C CYS A 111 -12.62 -29.73 -20.72
N SER A 112 -12.52 -28.55 -21.34
CA SER A 112 -12.74 -28.37 -22.77
C SER A 112 -11.83 -27.29 -23.37
N THR A 113 -11.46 -27.45 -24.64
CA THR A 113 -10.69 -26.41 -25.36
C THR A 113 -11.50 -25.13 -25.55
N SER A 114 -12.84 -25.21 -25.57
CA SER A 114 -13.70 -24.02 -25.65
C SER A 114 -13.69 -23.19 -24.36
N ALA A 115 -13.53 -23.84 -23.20
CA ALA A 115 -13.40 -23.16 -21.91
C ALA A 115 -11.95 -22.74 -21.60
N GLY A 116 -10.97 -23.20 -22.39
CA GLY A 116 -9.56 -22.88 -22.19
C GLY A 116 -8.98 -23.44 -20.88
N ASN A 117 -9.57 -24.50 -20.32
CA ASN A 117 -9.22 -25.04 -19.00
C ASN A 117 -8.59 -26.44 -19.05
N CYS A 118 -8.25 -26.96 -20.23
CA CYS A 118 -7.56 -28.23 -20.35
C CYS A 118 -6.05 -28.04 -20.18
N HIS A 119 -5.46 -28.88 -19.32
CA HIS A 119 -4.05 -28.87 -18.96
C HIS A 119 -3.52 -30.31 -18.97
N ILE A 120 -2.21 -30.49 -19.17
CA ILE A 120 -1.61 -31.82 -19.09
C ILE A 120 -0.87 -31.98 -17.77
N ALA A 121 -1.33 -32.89 -16.92
CA ALA A 121 -0.60 -33.31 -15.74
C ALA A 121 0.41 -34.41 -16.07
N THR A 122 1.57 -34.36 -15.43
CA THR A 122 2.69 -35.27 -15.63
C THR A 122 3.24 -35.76 -14.31
N GLN A 123 3.67 -37.01 -14.32
CA GLN A 123 4.33 -37.65 -13.20
C GLN A 123 5.54 -38.40 -13.71
N ILE A 124 6.69 -38.21 -13.06
CA ILE A 124 7.84 -39.08 -13.22
C ILE A 124 8.22 -39.68 -11.87
N TYR A 125 8.31 -41.00 -11.83
CA TYR A 125 8.67 -41.73 -10.62
C TYR A 125 9.48 -42.99 -10.95
N PRO A 126 10.43 -43.37 -10.10
CA PRO A 126 11.08 -44.67 -10.21
C PRO A 126 10.14 -45.83 -9.88
N SER A 127 10.26 -46.94 -10.60
CA SER A 127 9.45 -48.15 -10.38
C SER A 127 9.77 -48.88 -9.06
N ALA A 128 10.91 -48.55 -8.43
CA ALA A 128 11.35 -49.12 -7.16
C ALA A 128 11.66 -48.00 -6.15
N PRO A 129 11.27 -48.17 -4.87
CA PRO A 129 11.57 -47.18 -3.83
C PRO A 129 13.08 -47.12 -3.55
N LEU A 130 13.53 -45.98 -3.02
CA LEU A 130 14.89 -45.82 -2.57
C LEU A 130 15.12 -46.62 -1.28
N MET A 131 16.02 -47.59 -1.34
CA MET A 131 16.34 -48.47 -0.21
C MET A 131 17.79 -48.26 0.30
N LYS A 132 17.98 -48.44 1.60
CA LYS A 132 19.29 -48.51 2.28
C LYS A 132 19.26 -49.71 3.23
N ALA A 133 20.16 -50.67 2.99
CA ALA A 133 20.29 -51.90 3.78
C ALA A 133 18.95 -52.63 4.01
N GLY A 134 18.11 -52.76 2.96
CA GLY A 134 16.82 -53.45 3.03
C GLY A 134 15.67 -52.65 3.64
N THR A 135 15.91 -51.40 4.06
CA THR A 135 14.87 -50.50 4.60
C THR A 135 14.71 -49.25 3.72
N ALA A 136 13.53 -48.61 3.74
CA ALA A 136 13.30 -47.39 2.98
C ALA A 136 14.20 -46.24 3.47
N ASP A 137 14.94 -45.62 2.55
CA ASP A 137 15.90 -44.55 2.86
C ASP A 137 15.22 -43.18 2.81
N ILE A 138 14.42 -42.88 3.83
CA ILE A 138 13.62 -41.63 3.87
C ILE A 138 14.50 -40.38 3.91
N ALA A 139 15.62 -40.45 4.63
CA ALA A 139 16.58 -39.36 4.68
C ALA A 139 17.22 -39.12 3.30
N GLY A 140 17.60 -40.19 2.60
CA GLY A 140 18.11 -40.08 1.23
C GLY A 140 17.07 -39.55 0.24
N ALA A 141 15.81 -39.95 0.39
CA ALA A 141 14.70 -39.42 -0.42
C ALA A 141 14.50 -37.92 -0.17
N GLY A 142 14.62 -37.46 1.08
CA GLY A 142 14.63 -36.03 1.43
C GLY A 142 15.74 -35.25 0.73
N ILE A 143 16.96 -35.77 0.70
CA ILE A 143 18.10 -35.13 0.01
C ILE A 143 17.86 -35.05 -1.49
N LEU A 144 17.39 -36.15 -2.09
CA LEU A 144 17.13 -36.21 -3.53
C LEU A 144 16.02 -35.25 -3.94
N THR A 145 14.90 -35.25 -3.22
CA THR A 145 13.78 -34.34 -3.51
C THR A 145 14.14 -32.87 -3.26
N ALA A 146 14.96 -32.57 -2.26
CA ALA A 146 15.49 -31.23 -2.05
C ALA A 146 16.36 -30.76 -3.22
N ALA A 147 17.16 -31.65 -3.82
CA ALA A 147 17.92 -31.33 -5.03
C ALA A 147 17.00 -31.16 -6.25
N GLY A 148 15.94 -31.96 -6.39
CA GLY A 148 14.98 -31.88 -7.49
C GLY A 148 14.08 -30.62 -7.46
N GLY A 149 13.83 -30.05 -6.28
CA GLY A 149 13.10 -28.79 -6.12
C GLY A 149 11.64 -28.95 -5.64
N ALA A 150 10.83 -27.91 -5.82
CA ALA A 150 9.48 -27.82 -5.26
C ALA A 150 8.47 -28.82 -5.86
N GLN A 151 8.74 -29.33 -7.05
CA GLN A 151 7.89 -30.28 -7.78
C GLN A 151 8.15 -31.73 -7.37
N PHE A 152 9.10 -31.96 -6.46
CA PHE A 152 9.46 -33.28 -5.99
C PHE A 152 8.81 -33.58 -4.64
N GLY A 153 8.47 -34.84 -4.43
CA GLY A 153 7.95 -35.35 -3.18
C GLY A 153 8.38 -36.78 -2.94
N TYR A 154 8.22 -37.25 -1.71
CA TYR A 154 8.48 -38.64 -1.37
C TYR A 154 7.47 -39.21 -0.37
N SER A 155 7.32 -40.54 -0.36
CA SER A 155 6.52 -41.25 0.65
C SER A 155 7.36 -41.57 1.88
N THR A 156 6.74 -41.50 3.06
CA THR A 156 7.41 -41.77 4.35
C THR A 156 6.96 -43.10 4.94
N ASN A 157 7.68 -43.60 5.95
CA ASN A 157 7.26 -44.80 6.70
C ASN A 157 5.92 -44.59 7.43
N ARG A 158 5.55 -43.35 7.75
CA ARG A 158 4.28 -43.02 8.42
C ARG A 158 3.10 -42.99 7.46
N ALA A 159 3.35 -42.60 6.21
CA ALA A 159 2.34 -42.51 5.15
C ALA A 159 2.87 -43.14 3.85
N PRO A 160 3.02 -44.47 3.78
CA PRO A 160 3.61 -45.12 2.60
C PRO A 160 2.72 -45.06 1.36
N GLY A 161 1.40 -44.90 1.52
CA GLY A 161 0.44 -44.79 0.41
C GLY A 161 0.29 -43.39 -0.17
N ILE A 162 0.95 -42.37 0.40
CA ILE A 162 0.86 -40.97 -0.03
C ILE A 162 2.27 -40.42 -0.21
N ILE A 163 2.47 -39.69 -1.29
CA ILE A 163 3.67 -38.90 -1.52
C ILE A 163 3.36 -37.45 -1.16
N THR A 164 4.20 -36.85 -0.33
CA THR A 164 4.10 -35.45 0.05
C THR A 164 5.20 -34.66 -0.65
N GLY A 165 4.81 -33.57 -1.31
CA GLY A 165 5.74 -32.62 -1.92
C GLY A 165 6.72 -32.03 -0.92
N ASN A 166 7.87 -31.57 -1.40
CA ASN A 166 8.85 -30.88 -0.57
C ASN A 166 8.16 -29.71 0.16
N GLN A 167 8.38 -29.60 1.48
CA GLN A 167 7.69 -28.64 2.36
C GLN A 167 6.15 -28.78 2.45
N GLY A 168 5.56 -29.92 2.07
CA GLY A 168 4.13 -30.18 2.26
C GLY A 168 3.18 -29.46 1.31
N GLN A 169 3.69 -28.88 0.23
CA GLN A 169 2.91 -28.02 -0.69
C GLN A 169 1.82 -28.76 -1.46
N TRP A 170 1.95 -30.08 -1.63
CA TRP A 170 0.98 -30.93 -2.30
C TRP A 170 1.07 -32.36 -1.77
N THR A 171 0.02 -33.14 -2.01
CA THR A 171 0.00 -34.58 -1.74
C THR A 171 -0.52 -35.33 -2.95
N PHE A 172 -0.04 -36.55 -3.15
CA PHE A 172 -0.42 -37.39 -4.27
C PHE A 172 -0.49 -38.87 -3.85
N PRO A 173 -1.47 -39.66 -4.31
CA PRO A 173 -1.50 -41.11 -4.07
C PRO A 173 -0.22 -41.77 -4.61
N ASN A 174 0.42 -42.62 -3.82
CA ASN A 174 1.68 -43.23 -4.21
C ASN A 174 1.47 -44.18 -5.42
N PRO A 175 2.07 -43.90 -6.59
CA PRO A 175 1.82 -44.68 -7.81
C PRO A 175 2.40 -46.10 -7.77
N VAL A 176 3.33 -46.40 -6.84
CA VAL A 176 3.84 -47.76 -6.63
C VAL A 176 3.16 -48.48 -5.46
N GLY A 177 1.99 -47.98 -5.04
CA GLY A 177 1.21 -48.53 -3.95
C GLY A 177 1.75 -48.14 -2.57
N ASN A 178 1.46 -48.96 -1.55
CA ASN A 178 1.77 -48.65 -0.16
C ASN A 178 3.26 -48.93 0.19
N ARG A 179 4.18 -48.19 -0.44
CA ARG A 179 5.64 -48.35 -0.27
C ARG A 179 6.30 -47.04 0.16
N ALA A 180 7.07 -47.08 1.24
CA ALA A 180 7.84 -45.93 1.71
C ALA A 180 9.13 -45.73 0.87
N GLY A 181 9.64 -44.50 0.81
CA GLY A 181 10.84 -44.17 0.04
C GLY A 181 10.62 -44.06 -1.48
N THR A 182 9.36 -44.01 -1.93
CA THR A 182 9.03 -43.69 -3.32
C THR A 182 9.25 -42.21 -3.54
N ILE A 183 9.87 -41.86 -4.67
CA ILE A 183 10.06 -40.49 -5.12
C ILE A 183 9.11 -40.22 -6.29
N LEU A 184 8.50 -39.05 -6.31
CA LEU A 184 7.67 -38.57 -7.41
C LEU A 184 8.09 -37.13 -7.72
N ALA A 185 8.24 -36.81 -9.00
CA ALA A 185 8.17 -35.45 -9.47
C ALA A 185 6.89 -35.26 -10.28
N ILE A 186 6.15 -34.20 -9.96
CA ILE A 186 4.98 -33.75 -10.72
C ILE A 186 5.40 -32.64 -11.69
N ASN A 187 4.45 -32.12 -12.48
CA ASN A 187 4.67 -31.04 -13.45
C ASN A 187 5.73 -30.03 -12.99
N GLY A 188 6.80 -29.90 -13.78
CA GLY A 188 7.76 -28.82 -13.68
C GLY A 188 7.09 -27.44 -13.71
N PHE A 189 7.77 -26.42 -13.19
CA PHE A 189 7.31 -25.03 -13.34
C PHE A 189 7.08 -24.70 -14.83
N GLY A 190 5.84 -24.43 -15.21
CA GLY A 190 5.48 -23.98 -16.55
C GLY A 190 5.23 -25.04 -17.62
N SER A 191 4.89 -26.28 -17.23
CA SER A 191 4.96 -27.47 -18.11
C SER A 191 3.63 -28.15 -18.44
N ASP A 192 2.49 -27.53 -18.15
CA ASP A 192 1.16 -28.10 -18.43
C ASP A 192 0.58 -27.71 -19.81
N GLY A 193 1.36 -26.99 -20.64
CA GLY A 193 1.01 -26.54 -21.98
C GLY A 193 0.21 -25.23 -22.05
N THR A 194 -0.33 -24.77 -20.93
CA THR A 194 -1.07 -23.50 -20.79
C THR A 194 -0.41 -22.54 -19.81
N SER A 195 0.61 -23.00 -19.08
CA SER A 195 1.32 -22.23 -18.07
C SER A 195 1.81 -20.92 -18.69
N PRO A 196 1.17 -19.79 -18.39
CA PRO A 196 1.48 -18.55 -19.04
C PRO A 196 2.76 -18.02 -18.40
N TYR A 197 3.89 -18.16 -19.10
CA TYR A 197 5.02 -17.30 -18.79
C TYR A 197 4.63 -15.87 -19.16
N TYR A 198 4.68 -14.96 -18.19
CA TYR A 198 4.63 -13.54 -18.51
C TYR A 198 5.88 -13.21 -19.32
N ARG A 199 5.67 -12.89 -20.60
CA ARG A 199 6.74 -12.48 -21.50
C ARG A 199 7.35 -11.19 -20.97
N ARG A 200 8.62 -11.25 -20.59
CA ARG A 200 9.38 -10.11 -20.07
C ARG A 200 9.87 -9.16 -21.17
N ASP A 201 9.78 -9.59 -22.43
CA ASP A 201 10.19 -8.82 -23.60
C ASP A 201 9.13 -7.79 -24.05
N GLY A 202 7.98 -7.73 -23.37
CA GLY A 202 6.92 -6.77 -23.65
C GLY A 202 6.12 -7.04 -24.92
N ALA A 203 6.42 -8.12 -25.65
CA ALA A 203 5.77 -8.42 -26.93
C ALA A 203 4.32 -8.91 -26.78
N LEU A 204 3.92 -9.35 -25.58
CA LEU A 204 2.53 -9.68 -25.27
C LEU A 204 2.13 -9.02 -23.95
N PRO A 205 1.28 -7.97 -23.97
CA PRO A 205 0.82 -7.34 -22.75
C PRO A 205 -0.13 -8.26 -21.97
N LEU A 206 -0.16 -8.06 -20.65
CA LEU A 206 -1.15 -8.68 -19.78
C LEU A 206 -2.52 -8.06 -19.99
N THR A 207 -3.46 -8.83 -20.55
CA THR A 207 -4.84 -8.36 -20.84
C THR A 207 -5.89 -8.90 -19.86
N GLY A 208 -5.55 -9.92 -19.07
CA GLY A 208 -6.42 -10.53 -18.07
C GLY A 208 -6.22 -9.98 -16.66
N THR A 209 -7.12 -10.34 -15.75
CA THR A 209 -6.99 -10.03 -14.32
C THR A 209 -5.86 -10.85 -13.70
N MET A 210 -4.96 -10.19 -12.98
CA MET A 210 -3.97 -10.84 -12.13
C MET A 210 -4.51 -10.93 -10.69
N ASN A 211 -4.50 -12.12 -10.11
CA ASN A 211 -4.78 -12.33 -8.69
C ASN A 211 -3.50 -12.78 -7.99
N ALA A 212 -2.99 -11.96 -7.07
CA ALA A 212 -1.77 -12.26 -6.31
C ALA A 212 -2.01 -13.18 -5.10
N ASN A 213 -3.25 -13.60 -4.80
CA ASN A 213 -3.59 -14.53 -3.72
C ASN A 213 -2.96 -14.17 -2.36
N ASN A 214 -3.16 -12.92 -1.93
CA ASN A 214 -2.62 -12.36 -0.69
C ASN A 214 -1.08 -12.37 -0.61
N GLN A 215 -0.37 -12.45 -1.73
CA GLN A 215 1.08 -12.29 -1.78
C GLN A 215 1.48 -10.83 -1.98
N ASP A 216 2.63 -10.47 -1.42
CA ASP A 216 3.20 -9.14 -1.57
C ASP A 216 3.75 -8.92 -2.98
N ILE A 217 3.51 -7.72 -3.52
CA ILE A 217 4.18 -7.23 -4.74
C ILE A 217 5.30 -6.29 -4.30
N GLN A 218 6.54 -6.75 -4.37
CA GLN A 218 7.73 -5.98 -3.99
C GLN A 218 8.51 -5.51 -5.23
N ASN A 219 9.23 -4.39 -5.09
CA ASN A 219 10.06 -3.79 -6.15
C ASN A 219 9.28 -3.37 -7.42
N ALA A 220 8.01 -2.99 -7.28
CA ALA A 220 7.30 -2.30 -8.34
C ALA A 220 7.88 -0.88 -8.48
N GLY A 221 8.49 -0.57 -9.63
CA GLY A 221 9.05 0.75 -9.91
C GLY A 221 7.94 1.80 -10.08
N ASN A 222 7.24 1.76 -11.21
CA ASN A 222 6.10 2.63 -11.49
C ASN A 222 4.82 1.82 -11.57
N VAL A 223 3.77 2.28 -10.88
CA VAL A 223 2.42 1.72 -10.97
C VAL A 223 1.52 2.74 -11.65
N SER A 224 1.13 2.47 -12.90
CA SER A 224 0.13 3.25 -13.63
C SER A 224 -1.16 2.45 -13.72
N ALA A 225 -2.23 2.95 -13.10
CA ALA A 225 -3.53 2.30 -13.05
C ALA A 225 -4.63 3.32 -13.30
N LYS A 226 -5.73 2.90 -13.94
CA LYS A 226 -6.91 3.76 -14.13
C LYS A 226 -7.59 4.09 -12.79
N THR A 227 -7.63 3.12 -11.89
CA THR A 227 -8.22 3.25 -10.55
C THR A 227 -7.50 2.33 -9.57
N LEU A 228 -7.18 2.84 -8.38
CA LEU A 228 -6.74 2.04 -7.24
C LEU A 228 -7.91 1.87 -6.27
N LYS A 229 -8.45 0.65 -6.14
CA LYS A 229 -9.55 0.34 -5.22
C LYS A 229 -9.04 -0.57 -4.11
N LEU A 230 -9.17 -0.11 -2.87
CA LEU A 230 -8.89 -0.91 -1.68
C LEU A 230 -10.19 -1.56 -1.19
N GLN A 231 -10.07 -2.73 -0.56
CA GLN A 231 -11.21 -3.34 0.13
C GLN A 231 -11.64 -2.47 1.31
N ALA A 232 -12.92 -2.48 1.66
CA ALA A 232 -13.42 -1.73 2.81
C ALA A 232 -12.66 -2.15 4.09
N GLY A 233 -12.19 -1.16 4.84
CA GLY A 233 -11.36 -1.37 6.03
C GLY A 233 -9.85 -1.38 5.77
N ASN A 234 -9.40 -1.45 4.51
CA ASN A 234 -7.98 -1.33 4.15
C ASN A 234 -7.59 0.13 3.85
N SER A 235 -6.29 0.41 3.86
CA SER A 235 -5.76 1.76 3.67
C SER A 235 -4.51 1.78 2.79
N LEU A 236 -4.31 2.89 2.06
CA LEU A 236 -3.05 3.19 1.39
C LEU A 236 -2.14 3.87 2.41
N GLN A 237 -1.08 3.17 2.80
CA GLN A 237 -0.05 3.70 3.67
C GLN A 237 1.12 4.22 2.83
N ILE A 238 1.41 5.51 2.92
CA ILE A 238 2.54 6.15 2.26
C ILE A 238 3.66 6.31 3.29
N SER A 239 4.68 5.44 3.18
CA SER A 239 5.73 5.30 4.20
C SER A 239 5.12 5.08 5.60
N ASN A 240 5.75 5.52 6.68
CA ASN A 240 5.17 5.52 8.02
C ASN A 240 4.55 6.87 8.42
N GLY A 241 4.25 7.73 7.45
CA GLY A 241 3.88 9.13 7.69
C GLY A 241 2.40 9.48 7.48
N ALA A 242 1.76 8.89 6.47
CA ALA A 242 0.37 9.19 6.10
C ALA A 242 -0.40 7.94 5.70
N ILE A 243 -1.65 7.85 6.17
CA ILE A 243 -2.59 6.77 5.86
C ILE A 243 -3.82 7.39 5.21
N TYR A 244 -4.10 6.99 3.98
CA TYR A 244 -5.31 7.33 3.25
C TYR A 244 -6.28 6.16 3.33
N TYR A 245 -7.46 6.39 3.87
CA TYR A 245 -8.50 5.37 3.96
C TYR A 245 -9.86 5.98 3.61
N GLY A 246 -10.76 5.15 3.12
CA GLY A 246 -12.12 5.54 2.80
C GLY A 246 -13.06 4.35 2.81
N ASP A 247 -14.34 4.65 3.03
CA ASP A 247 -15.43 3.70 2.95
C ASP A 247 -16.47 4.18 1.92
N THR A 248 -17.70 3.68 2.00
CA THR A 248 -18.78 4.06 1.08
C THR A 248 -19.37 5.44 1.36
N VAL A 249 -18.99 6.09 2.46
CA VAL A 249 -19.58 7.33 2.97
C VAL A 249 -18.51 8.43 3.13
N ASN A 250 -17.33 8.10 3.65
CA ASN A 250 -16.30 9.05 4.04
C ASN A 250 -14.92 8.67 3.52
N ALA A 251 -14.04 9.67 3.41
CA ALA A 251 -12.60 9.50 3.24
C ALA A 251 -11.86 10.29 4.31
N ALA A 252 -10.70 9.81 4.74
CA ALA A 252 -9.88 10.51 5.71
C ALA A 252 -8.38 10.25 5.52
N VAL A 253 -7.60 11.23 5.95
CA VAL A 253 -6.14 11.19 5.99
C VAL A 253 -5.70 11.19 7.45
N ARG A 254 -4.96 10.16 7.87
CA ARG A 254 -4.34 10.11 9.20
C ARG A 254 -2.85 10.36 9.08
N THR A 255 -2.35 11.31 9.84
CA THR A 255 -0.95 11.71 9.88
C THR A 255 -0.44 11.67 11.32
N ASN A 256 0.85 11.39 11.51
CA ASN A 256 1.51 11.51 12.82
C ASN A 256 1.83 12.98 13.17
N GLY A 257 1.74 13.89 12.19
CA GLY A 257 1.91 15.33 12.34
C GLY A 257 0.80 16.10 11.62
N THR A 258 1.15 17.22 11.00
CA THR A 258 0.22 18.02 10.20
C THR A 258 0.05 17.44 8.78
N LEU A 259 -1.10 17.73 8.14
CA LEU A 259 -1.28 17.54 6.71
C LEU A 259 -0.72 18.76 5.98
N TYR A 260 0.38 18.59 5.25
CA TYR A 260 0.97 19.63 4.40
C TYR A 260 0.72 19.33 2.92
N ILE A 261 0.02 20.23 2.24
CA ILE A 261 -0.29 20.12 0.81
C ILE A 261 0.69 21.02 0.07
N GLN A 262 1.51 20.43 -0.79
CA GLN A 262 2.62 21.08 -1.49
C GLN A 262 2.42 21.04 -3.01
N ASN A 263 3.00 22.00 -3.73
CA ASN A 263 3.05 21.93 -5.18
C ASN A 263 3.97 20.79 -5.66
N GLU A 264 3.80 20.37 -6.92
CA GLU A 264 4.54 19.25 -7.51
C GLU A 264 6.06 19.46 -7.50
N GLN A 265 6.51 20.71 -7.65
CA GLN A 265 7.93 21.08 -7.65
C GLN A 265 8.56 21.10 -6.25
N ALA A 266 7.77 20.84 -5.20
CA ALA A 266 8.18 20.91 -3.81
C ALA A 266 8.76 22.28 -3.38
N THR A 267 8.34 23.37 -4.01
CA THR A 267 8.83 24.73 -3.73
C THR A 267 7.96 25.51 -2.74
N GLY A 268 6.75 25.04 -2.46
CA GLY A 268 5.85 25.71 -1.51
C GLY A 268 4.49 25.03 -1.38
N ALA A 269 3.65 25.57 -0.49
CA ALA A 269 2.31 25.06 -0.24
C ALA A 269 1.42 25.17 -1.50
N ALA A 270 0.54 24.19 -1.71
CA ALA A 270 -0.47 24.20 -2.78
C ALA A 270 -1.87 24.50 -2.22
N PRO A 271 -2.76 25.08 -3.03
CA PRO A 271 -4.11 25.43 -2.60
C PRO A 271 -5.01 24.21 -2.43
N ILE A 272 -6.00 24.32 -1.55
CA ILE A 272 -7.15 23.39 -1.46
C ILE A 272 -8.35 24.08 -2.10
N ASN A 273 -8.96 23.45 -3.10
CA ASN A 273 -10.24 23.90 -3.66
C ASN A 273 -11.35 22.98 -3.16
N ALA A 274 -12.09 23.45 -2.15
CA ALA A 274 -13.20 22.74 -1.53
C ALA A 274 -14.43 23.64 -1.49
N GLY A 275 -15.63 23.05 -1.51
CA GLY A 275 -16.89 23.80 -1.35
C GLY A 275 -16.99 24.42 0.05
N ASP A 276 -17.16 23.56 1.06
CA ASP A 276 -17.14 23.95 2.47
C ASP A 276 -15.92 23.36 3.18
N ILE A 277 -15.31 24.15 4.07
CA ILE A 277 -14.25 23.71 4.98
C ILE A 277 -14.76 23.89 6.41
N THR A 278 -14.96 22.78 7.13
CA THR A 278 -15.29 22.79 8.56
C THR A 278 -14.03 22.52 9.37
N SER A 279 -13.61 23.50 10.16
CA SER A 279 -12.52 23.37 11.14
C SER A 279 -13.12 23.36 12.55
N ASN A 280 -12.72 22.40 13.39
CA ASN A 280 -13.15 22.36 14.79
C ASN A 280 -12.44 23.40 15.67
N ASP A 281 -11.29 23.90 15.20
CA ASP A 281 -10.45 24.86 15.90
C ASP A 281 -10.12 26.06 14.98
N THR A 282 -8.97 26.68 15.19
CA THR A 282 -8.51 27.89 14.51
C THR A 282 -8.20 27.67 13.02
N VAL A 283 -8.73 28.56 12.17
CA VAL A 283 -8.23 28.77 10.81
C VAL A 283 -7.26 29.97 10.84
N SER A 284 -5.98 29.72 10.53
CA SER A 284 -4.94 30.75 10.48
C SER A 284 -4.43 30.93 9.04
N GLY A 285 -4.30 32.17 8.60
CA GLY A 285 -3.78 32.50 7.27
C GLY A 285 -3.31 33.95 7.19
N ASN A 286 -2.38 34.23 6.27
CA ASN A 286 -1.88 35.59 6.04
C ASN A 286 -2.98 36.55 5.54
N ALA A 287 -3.94 36.01 4.78
CA ALA A 287 -5.14 36.71 4.35
C ALA A 287 -6.31 35.73 4.27
N VAL A 288 -7.47 36.14 4.80
CA VAL A 288 -8.74 35.42 4.63
C VAL A 288 -9.67 36.35 3.86
N ASN A 289 -9.94 36.03 2.60
CA ASN A 289 -10.85 36.79 1.75
C ASN A 289 -12.17 36.04 1.62
N ALA A 290 -13.24 36.61 2.12
CA ALA A 290 -14.58 36.04 2.06
C ALA A 290 -15.57 37.10 1.58
N ASN A 291 -16.46 36.73 0.64
CA ASN A 291 -17.54 37.62 0.19
C ASN A 291 -18.48 37.99 1.34
N VAL A 292 -18.69 37.07 2.28
CA VAL A 292 -19.45 37.27 3.52
C VAL A 292 -18.73 36.53 4.64
N ALA A 293 -18.43 37.21 5.75
CA ALA A 293 -17.89 36.61 6.96
C ALA A 293 -18.95 36.62 8.07
N ASN A 294 -19.58 35.46 8.33
CA ASN A 294 -20.48 35.30 9.46
C ASN A 294 -19.69 34.83 10.68
N ILE A 295 -19.05 35.77 11.35
CA ILE A 295 -18.23 35.51 12.54
C ILE A 295 -19.19 35.51 13.73
N ASN A 296 -19.40 34.34 14.35
CA ASN A 296 -20.13 34.13 15.62
C ASN A 296 -21.67 34.29 15.57
N ALA A 297 -22.34 33.16 15.26
CA ALA A 297 -23.79 33.04 15.17
C ALA A 297 -24.55 32.93 16.50
N SER A 298 -23.88 32.93 17.67
CA SER A 298 -24.58 32.89 18.97
C SER A 298 -24.23 34.10 19.83
N ALA A 299 -25.27 34.71 20.41
CA ALA A 299 -25.16 35.85 21.33
C ALA A 299 -24.67 35.40 22.72
N GLY A 300 -23.44 34.86 22.79
CA GLY A 300 -22.75 34.63 24.05
C GLY A 300 -21.87 35.82 24.48
N ASN A 301 -21.42 35.80 25.74
CA ASN A 301 -20.34 36.66 26.22
C ASN A 301 -19.13 36.54 25.30
N CYS A 302 -18.41 37.64 25.10
CA CYS A 302 -17.28 37.69 24.17
C CYS A 302 -15.95 37.87 24.90
N GLY A 303 -14.86 37.42 24.26
CA GLY A 303 -13.51 37.75 24.69
C GLY A 303 -13.15 39.19 24.31
N TRP A 304 -12.46 39.90 25.20
CA TRP A 304 -11.94 41.25 24.94
C TRP A 304 -11.21 41.32 23.60
N ASN A 305 -11.46 42.37 22.81
CA ASN A 305 -11.00 42.56 21.42
C ASN A 305 -11.58 41.61 20.36
N GLY A 306 -12.60 40.80 20.69
CA GLY A 306 -13.35 40.04 19.69
C GLY A 306 -14.15 40.96 18.74
N VAL A 307 -14.29 40.54 17.47
CA VAL A 307 -15.13 41.19 16.46
C VAL A 307 -16.15 40.17 15.94
N THR A 308 -17.40 40.58 15.78
CA THR A 308 -18.46 39.79 15.15
C THR A 308 -19.25 40.67 14.20
N ILE A 309 -19.88 40.06 13.19
CA ILE A 309 -20.86 40.74 12.33
C ILE A 309 -22.16 39.95 12.46
N ARG A 310 -23.22 40.60 12.94
CA ARG A 310 -24.55 40.01 13.13
C ARG A 310 -25.57 40.92 12.49
N ASN A 311 -26.55 40.39 11.76
CA ASN A 311 -27.63 41.20 11.18
C ASN A 311 -27.13 42.45 10.42
N ASN A 312 -26.03 42.30 9.65
CA ASN A 312 -25.34 43.39 8.94
C ASN A 312 -24.76 44.51 9.80
N THR A 313 -24.63 44.34 11.11
CA THR A 313 -23.93 45.25 12.00
C THR A 313 -22.66 44.60 12.55
N MET A 314 -21.55 45.34 12.48
CA MET A 314 -20.30 44.95 13.12
C MET A 314 -20.39 45.27 14.62
N TYR A 315 -19.91 44.36 15.47
CA TYR A 315 -19.78 44.55 16.91
C TYR A 315 -18.35 44.28 17.34
N VAL A 316 -17.90 45.01 18.35
CA VAL A 316 -16.63 44.80 19.04
C VAL A 316 -16.94 44.43 20.49
N CYS A 317 -16.18 43.49 21.03
CA CYS A 317 -16.31 43.10 22.42
C CYS A 317 -15.67 44.12 23.37
N ASN A 318 -16.43 44.59 24.36
CA ASN A 318 -15.90 45.48 25.40
C ASN A 318 -15.28 44.72 26.59
N LYS A 319 -14.71 45.44 27.56
CA LYS A 319 -13.90 44.86 28.66
C LYS A 319 -14.74 44.05 29.64
N HIS A 320 -16.05 44.23 29.54
CA HIS A 320 -17.05 43.58 30.36
C HIS A 320 -17.65 42.35 29.66
N GLY A 321 -17.09 41.93 28.51
CA GLY A 321 -17.54 40.75 27.77
C GLY A 321 -18.85 40.96 27.00
N ASN A 322 -19.25 42.22 26.78
CA ASN A 322 -20.47 42.57 26.05
C ASN A 322 -20.18 43.00 24.61
N TRP A 323 -21.02 42.56 23.68
CA TRP A 323 -20.99 43.02 22.30
C TRP A 323 -21.53 44.45 22.19
N VAL A 324 -20.69 45.37 21.74
CA VAL A 324 -21.08 46.76 21.46
C VAL A 324 -21.06 46.95 19.95
N GLY A 325 -22.17 47.41 19.38
CA GLY A 325 -22.20 47.72 17.95
C GLY A 325 -21.14 48.77 17.64
N VAL A 326 -20.39 48.59 16.56
CA VAL A 326 -19.41 49.59 16.12
C VAL A 326 -20.10 50.93 15.89
N SER A 327 -21.36 50.93 15.42
CA SER A 327 -22.19 52.13 15.34
C SER A 327 -22.38 52.86 16.68
N ALA A 328 -22.45 52.13 17.79
CA ALA A 328 -22.56 52.69 19.15
C ALA A 328 -21.22 53.15 19.72
N LEU A 329 -20.09 52.64 19.21
CA LEU A 329 -18.76 53.20 19.48
C LEU A 329 -18.49 54.48 18.68
N VAL A 330 -19.15 54.62 17.53
CA VAL A 330 -19.01 55.75 16.59
C VAL A 330 -20.11 56.81 16.82
N SER A 331 -20.75 56.85 18.00
CA SER A 331 -21.75 57.86 18.35
C SER A 331 -21.11 59.19 18.76
N ASN A 332 -20.45 59.84 17.79
CA ASN A 332 -20.07 61.25 17.68
C ASN A 332 -18.88 61.30 16.72
N GLN A 333 -19.14 61.41 15.42
CA GLN A 333 -18.12 61.84 14.48
C GLN A 333 -17.88 63.35 14.66
N THR A 334 -17.16 63.76 15.70
CA THR A 334 -16.49 65.05 15.68
C THR A 334 -15.20 64.87 14.92
N ALA A 335 -15.21 65.23 13.63
CA ALA A 335 -13.98 65.39 12.88
C ALA A 335 -13.10 66.41 13.61
N ASP A 336 -11.79 66.17 13.68
CA ASP A 336 -10.80 67.10 14.24
C ASP A 336 -10.94 68.52 13.60
N SER A 337 -11.44 68.55 12.36
CA SER A 337 -11.77 69.77 11.64
C SER A 337 -12.94 70.59 12.18
N GLN A 338 -13.86 69.99 12.95
CA GLN A 338 -14.90 70.73 13.66
C GLN A 338 -14.35 71.50 14.87
N TYR A 339 -13.16 71.10 15.38
CA TYR A 339 -12.41 71.86 16.39
C TYR A 339 -11.40 72.82 15.76
N SER A 340 -10.81 72.47 14.60
CA SER A 340 -9.90 73.36 13.86
C SER A 340 -10.64 74.38 12.98
N GLY A 341 -11.57 75.14 13.57
CA GLY A 341 -12.19 76.30 12.94
C GLY A 341 -11.83 77.56 13.72
N TRP A 342 -11.18 78.53 13.07
CA TRP A 342 -11.06 79.88 13.60
C TRP A 342 -12.34 80.65 13.25
N TYR A 343 -13.20 80.89 14.23
CA TYR A 343 -14.30 81.85 14.09
C TYR A 343 -13.98 83.05 14.98
N ASN A 344 -13.81 84.24 14.38
CA ASN A 344 -13.51 85.50 15.06
C ASN A 344 -12.33 85.47 16.05
N GLY A 345 -11.21 84.82 15.71
CA GLY A 345 -9.98 84.89 16.52
C GLY A 345 -9.92 83.95 17.73
N CYS A 346 -10.96 83.15 17.98
CA CYS A 346 -10.97 82.14 19.04
C CYS A 346 -10.92 80.73 18.44
N GLY A 347 -9.83 79.99 18.70
CA GLY A 347 -9.74 78.57 18.37
C GLY A 347 -10.39 77.70 19.46
N VAL A 348 -11.08 76.64 19.07
CA VAL A 348 -11.59 75.64 20.02
C VAL A 348 -10.58 74.51 20.11
N THR A 349 -9.94 74.34 21.26
CA THR A 349 -8.98 73.24 21.46
C THR A 349 -9.74 71.91 21.45
N PRO A 350 -9.27 70.89 20.70
CA PRO A 350 -9.84 69.55 20.79
C PRO A 350 -9.88 69.08 22.26
N PRO A 351 -10.94 68.39 22.71
CA PRO A 351 -11.01 67.87 24.06
C PRO A 351 -9.79 66.98 24.32
N ALA A 352 -9.05 67.25 25.40
CA ALA A 352 -7.97 66.37 25.80
C ALA A 352 -8.56 65.00 26.16
N CYS A 353 -8.04 63.93 25.55
CA CYS A 353 -8.22 62.60 26.11
C CYS A 353 -7.64 62.61 27.54
N GLY A 354 -8.20 61.83 28.47
CA GLY A 354 -7.68 61.73 29.84
C GLY A 354 -6.17 61.45 29.87
N PRO A 355 -5.46 61.73 30.98
CA PRO A 355 -4.01 61.66 31.04
C PRO A 355 -3.44 60.37 30.45
N GLY A 356 -2.64 60.49 29.38
CA GLY A 356 -2.02 59.36 28.66
C GLY A 356 -2.88 58.68 27.58
N GLY A 357 -4.11 59.13 27.33
CA GLY A 357 -4.96 58.59 26.28
C GLY A 357 -4.64 59.17 24.90
N THR A 358 -4.41 58.31 23.90
CA THR A 358 -4.49 58.66 22.49
C THR A 358 -5.87 58.29 21.94
N ALA A 359 -6.34 59.01 20.92
CA ALA A 359 -7.57 58.65 20.23
C ALA A 359 -7.46 57.23 19.64
N TRP A 360 -8.50 56.41 19.83
CA TRP A 360 -8.50 55.01 19.39
C TRP A 360 -8.46 54.88 17.85
N TYR A 361 -8.94 55.90 17.14
CA TYR A 361 -8.76 56.11 15.69
C TYR A 361 -8.91 57.61 15.37
N ARG A 362 -8.24 58.11 14.32
CA ARG A 362 -8.32 59.51 13.84
C ARG A 362 -8.79 59.54 12.40
N ILE A 363 -9.86 60.29 12.12
CA ILE A 363 -10.34 60.52 10.75
C ILE A 363 -9.97 61.96 10.37
N THR A 364 -9.03 62.12 9.43
CA THR A 364 -8.64 63.42 8.87
C THR A 364 -9.28 63.58 7.50
N PRO A 365 -10.31 64.42 7.32
CA PRO A 365 -10.89 64.66 6.00
C PRO A 365 -9.85 65.32 5.09
N GLN A 366 -9.68 64.82 3.86
CA GLN A 366 -8.73 65.41 2.90
C GLN A 366 -9.27 66.70 2.27
N ASN A 367 -10.60 66.85 2.13
CA ASN A 367 -11.27 68.04 1.61
C ASN A 367 -12.55 68.29 2.40
N MET A 368 -12.86 69.56 2.68
CA MET A 368 -14.14 69.98 3.26
C MET A 368 -14.67 71.18 2.47
N ALA A 369 -15.96 71.19 2.18
CA ALA A 369 -16.66 72.34 1.63
C ALA A 369 -17.88 72.65 2.50
N ILE A 370 -18.01 73.92 2.91
CA ILE A 370 -19.21 74.40 3.61
C ILE A 370 -20.15 74.92 2.53
N VAL A 371 -21.33 74.29 2.39
CA VAL A 371 -22.36 74.73 1.45
C VAL A 371 -23.39 75.55 2.22
N PHE A 372 -23.39 76.88 2.04
CA PHE A 372 -24.47 77.73 2.51
C PHE A 372 -25.62 77.64 1.50
N GLN A 373 -26.55 76.70 1.69
CA GLN A 373 -27.82 76.75 0.97
C GLN A 373 -28.78 77.72 1.67
N THR A 374 -29.39 78.56 0.85
CA THR A 374 -30.37 79.62 1.12
C THR A 374 -31.46 79.20 2.11
N ILE A 375 -31.29 79.53 3.39
CA ILE A 375 -32.39 79.69 4.33
C ILE A 375 -32.38 81.17 4.72
N THR A 376 -33.33 81.94 4.20
CA THR A 376 -33.59 83.31 4.61
C THR A 376 -34.07 83.28 6.07
N PRO A 377 -33.35 83.89 7.03
CA PRO A 377 -33.84 83.97 8.41
C PRO A 377 -35.05 84.92 8.45
N ARG A 378 -36.18 84.45 8.97
CA ARG A 378 -37.28 85.34 9.33
C ARG A 378 -36.87 86.12 10.57
N TRP A 379 -36.62 87.41 10.38
CA TRP A 379 -36.47 88.37 11.46
C TRP A 379 -37.85 88.60 12.10
N GLN A 380 -38.03 88.13 13.34
CA GLN A 380 -38.93 88.78 14.28
C GLN A 380 -38.06 89.38 15.38
N GLU A 381 -37.99 90.70 15.40
CA GLU A 381 -37.43 91.47 16.50
C GLU A 381 -38.26 91.21 17.75
N GLN A 382 -37.67 90.53 18.74
CA GLN A 382 -37.82 90.85 20.15
C GLN A 382 -36.75 90.10 20.96
N GLY A 383 -35.81 90.86 21.53
CA GLY A 383 -35.03 90.47 22.71
C GLY A 383 -34.04 89.32 22.57
N SER A 384 -32.75 89.66 22.40
CA SER A 384 -31.57 88.92 22.90
C SER A 384 -31.68 87.39 22.98
N ALA A 385 -31.59 86.69 21.85
CA ALA A 385 -31.37 85.26 21.82
C ALA A 385 -30.05 84.94 21.12
N TRP A 386 -29.16 84.31 21.88
CA TRP A 386 -27.93 83.69 21.41
C TRP A 386 -28.24 82.73 20.26
N VAL A 387 -27.52 82.86 19.14
CA VAL A 387 -27.50 81.83 18.09
C VAL A 387 -26.64 80.67 18.62
N GLY A 388 -27.24 79.83 19.45
CA GLY A 388 -26.73 78.50 19.72
C GLY A 388 -27.17 77.59 18.58
N MET A 389 -26.23 77.09 17.77
CA MET A 389 -26.45 75.80 17.13
C MET A 389 -26.59 74.79 18.27
N GLU A 390 -27.81 74.36 18.53
CA GLU A 390 -28.11 73.29 19.48
C GLU A 390 -27.55 71.99 18.91
N VAL A 391 -26.28 71.72 19.18
CA VAL A 391 -25.75 70.37 19.13
C VAL A 391 -26.31 69.68 20.36
N ASN A 392 -27.37 68.89 20.17
CA ASN A 392 -27.92 68.04 21.20
C ASN A 392 -26.95 66.86 21.46
N GLY A 393 -25.78 67.20 22.01
CA GLY A 393 -24.81 66.26 22.53
C GLY A 393 -25.03 66.18 24.03
N SER A 394 -25.84 65.21 24.47
CA SER A 394 -25.81 64.86 25.88
C SER A 394 -24.44 64.26 26.18
N CYS A 395 -23.54 65.04 26.78
CA CYS A 395 -22.43 64.49 27.54
C CYS A 395 -23.02 63.78 28.77
N ARG A 396 -23.51 62.55 28.60
CA ARG A 396 -23.64 61.63 29.72
C ARG A 396 -22.23 61.17 30.06
N SER A 397 -21.67 61.80 31.07
CA SER A 397 -20.67 61.17 31.92
C SER A 397 -21.33 59.95 32.56
N THR A 398 -21.13 58.77 31.98
CA THR A 398 -21.16 57.54 32.75
C THR A 398 -19.72 57.25 33.15
N THR A 399 -19.46 57.46 34.44
CA THR A 399 -18.33 56.88 35.16
C THR A 399 -18.23 55.39 34.83
N PHE A 400 -17.06 54.97 34.37
CA PHE A 400 -16.66 53.57 34.13
C PHE A 400 -15.53 53.15 35.08
#